data_AF-A0A2K3K8X3-F1
#
_entry.id   AF-A0A2K3K8X3-F1
#
_cell.length_a   1.000
_cell.length_b   1.000
_cell.length_c   1.000
_cell.angle_alpha   90.00
_cell.angle_beta   90.00
_cell.angle_gamma   90.00
#
_symmetry.space_group_name_H-M   'P 1'
#
loop_
_entity.id
_entity.type
_entity.pdbx_description
1 polymer ?
#
loop_
_entity_poly.entity_id
_entity_poly.type
_entity_poly.pdbx_seq_one_letter_code
_entity_poly.pdbx_strand_id
1 'polypeptide(L)'
;SSWIGSSLVTAQTLSEHFVQFTDSAGGSRARRSFMQLVWLACVWVVWTERNHRLFTGSANSVQHMLDKIKTFSYRWLKATSSSLALNCHSWWSSPLLCLGLV
;
A
#
# COMPACT_ATOMS: atom_id res chain seq x y z
N SER A 1 -14.40 -1.18 -4.26
CA SER A 1 -13.65 -0.11 -3.56
C SER A 1 -13.56 -0.42 -2.07
N SER A 2 -12.73 -1.39 -1.65
CA SER A 2 -12.49 -1.69 -0.22
C SER A 2 -11.29 -2.63 -0.04
N TRP A 3 -10.17 -2.43 -0.76
CA TRP A 3 -9.05 -3.37 -0.73
C TRP A 3 -8.39 -3.49 0.66
N ILE A 4 -8.25 -2.39 1.39
CA ILE A 4 -7.63 -2.37 2.73
C ILE A 4 -8.65 -2.13 3.86
N GLY A 5 -9.87 -1.68 3.54
CA GLY A 5 -10.88 -1.33 4.54
C GLY A 5 -10.54 -0.12 5.41
N SER A 6 -9.47 0.63 5.10
CA SER A 6 -9.12 1.85 5.83
C SER A 6 -10.07 2.99 5.48
N SER A 7 -10.47 3.77 6.48
CA SER A 7 -11.16 5.04 6.30
C SER A 7 -10.29 6.01 5.50
N LEU A 8 -10.93 6.91 4.76
CA LEU A 8 -10.26 8.01 4.08
C LEU A 8 -9.55 8.88 5.14
N VAL A 9 -8.23 9.00 5.04
CA VAL A 9 -7.43 9.85 5.92
C VAL A 9 -7.15 11.16 5.17
N THR A 10 -7.83 12.23 5.55
CA THR A 10 -7.55 13.59 5.07
C THR A 10 -6.64 14.28 6.09
N ALA A 11 -5.33 14.11 5.95
CA ALA A 11 -4.35 14.82 6.77
C ALA A 11 -3.73 15.99 5.99
N GLN A 12 -3.46 17.08 6.70
CA GLN A 12 -3.03 18.36 6.13
C GLN A 12 -1.52 18.37 5.83
N THR A 13 -0.75 17.46 6.44
CA THR A 13 0.67 17.26 6.18
C THR A 13 1.00 15.78 5.91
N LEU A 14 2.02 15.51 5.08
CA LEU A 14 2.45 14.15 4.72
C LEU A 14 2.88 13.32 5.94
N SER A 15 3.50 13.96 6.94
CA SER A 15 3.96 13.30 8.16
C SER A 15 2.78 12.88 9.05
N GLU A 16 1.77 13.74 9.18
CA GLU A 16 0.55 13.38 9.92
C GLU A 16 -0.24 12.30 9.19
N HIS A 17 -0.29 12.36 7.85
CA HIS A 17 -0.89 11.30 7.04
C HIS A 17 -0.20 9.95 7.27
N PHE A 18 1.13 9.93 7.38
CA PHE A 18 1.90 8.72 7.67
C PHE A 18 1.53 8.11 9.02
N VAL A 19 1.51 8.92 10.09
CA VAL A 19 1.17 8.45 11.43
C VAL A 19 -0.28 7.98 11.49
N GLN A 20 -1.22 8.78 11.01
CA GLN A 20 -2.65 8.44 11.03
C GLN A 20 -2.97 7.19 10.18
N PHE A 21 -2.37 7.04 9.00
CA PHE A 21 -2.56 5.87 8.15
C PHE A 21 -1.93 4.61 8.74
N THR A 22 -0.78 4.76 9.40
CA THR A 22 -0.06 3.65 10.04
C THR A 22 -0.79 3.14 11.28
N ASP A 23 -1.43 4.05 12.04
CA ASP A 23 -2.15 3.73 13.27
C ASP A 23 -3.64 3.40 13.05
N SER A 24 -4.22 3.71 11.88
CA SER A 24 -5.63 3.38 11.55
C SER A 24 -5.91 1.87 11.56
N ALA A 25 -4.86 1.07 11.44
CA ALA A 25 -4.91 -0.37 11.49
C ALA A 25 -4.66 -0.93 12.90
N GLY A 26 -4.71 -0.13 13.97
CA GLY A 26 -4.54 -0.66 15.33
C GLY A 26 -3.10 -0.99 15.74
N GLY A 27 -2.93 -1.58 16.92
CA GLY A 27 -1.67 -1.47 17.70
C GLY A 27 -0.63 -2.59 17.56
N SER A 28 -0.82 -3.62 16.74
CA SER A 28 0.19 -4.69 16.65
C SER A 28 1.41 -4.24 15.82
N ARG A 29 2.63 -4.56 16.28
CA ARG A 29 3.89 -4.18 15.61
C ARG A 29 3.92 -4.63 14.14
N ALA A 30 3.44 -5.84 13.87
CA ALA A 30 3.37 -6.39 12.52
C ALA A 30 2.38 -5.61 11.62
N ARG A 31 1.21 -5.24 12.15
CA ARG A 31 0.20 -4.45 11.41
C ARG A 31 0.68 -3.03 11.14
N ARG A 32 1.44 -2.46 12.09
CA ARG A 32 2.10 -1.16 11.91
C ARG A 32 3.15 -1.20 10.80
N SER A 33 4.09 -2.15 10.86
CA SER A 33 5.12 -2.32 9.81
C SER A 33 4.51 -2.60 8.44
N PHE A 34 3.40 -3.34 8.41
CA PHE A 34 2.65 -3.57 7.19
C PHE A 34 2.08 -2.28 6.58
N MET A 35 1.37 -1.47 7.38
CA MET A 35 0.80 -0.22 6.90
C MET A 35 1.86 0.79 6.45
N GLN A 36 3.02 0.80 7.11
CA GLN A 36 4.18 1.59 6.67
C GLN A 36 4.65 1.17 5.27
N LEU A 37 4.74 -0.14 5.01
CA LEU A 37 5.11 -0.70 3.71
C LEU A 37 4.11 -0.30 2.61
N VAL A 38 2.82 -0.39 2.89
CA VAL A 38 1.74 0.04 1.98
C VAL A 38 1.84 1.54 1.70
N TRP A 39 2.05 2.36 2.74
CA TRP A 39 2.21 3.80 2.58
C TRP A 39 3.41 4.17 1.71
N LEU A 40 4.56 3.51 1.92
CA LEU A 40 5.75 3.70 1.09
C LEU A 40 5.49 3.31 -0.37
N ALA A 41 4.76 2.21 -0.61
CA ALA A 41 4.36 1.80 -1.95
C ALA A 41 3.43 2.83 -2.61
N CYS A 42 2.50 3.43 -1.87
CA CYS A 42 1.65 4.52 -2.36
C CYS A 42 2.49 5.74 -2.77
N VAL A 43 3.40 6.20 -1.91
CA VAL A 43 4.27 7.35 -2.20
C VAL A 43 5.17 7.07 -3.41
N TRP A 44 5.72 5.86 -3.50
CA TRP A 44 6.51 5.42 -4.64
C TRP A 44 5.72 5.46 -5.96
N VAL A 45 4.47 4.97 -5.97
CA VAL A 45 3.64 5.01 -7.17
C VAL A 45 3.27 6.44 -7.54
N VAL A 46 2.92 7.29 -6.58
CA VAL A 46 2.64 8.71 -6.84
C VAL A 46 3.86 9.42 -7.42
N TRP A 47 5.06 9.13 -6.89
CA TRP A 47 6.30 9.70 -7.39
C TRP A 47 6.63 9.21 -8.81
N THR A 48 6.54 7.90 -9.06
CA THR A 48 6.79 7.33 -10.40
C THR A 48 5.78 7.82 -11.43
N GLU A 49 4.52 8.03 -11.06
CA GLU A 49 3.50 8.63 -11.93
C GLU A 49 3.78 10.11 -12.21
N ARG A 50 4.20 10.88 -11.21
CA ARG A 50 4.64 12.27 -11.44
C ARG A 50 5.81 12.34 -12.42
N ASN A 51 6.79 11.46 -12.26
CA ASN A 51 7.92 11.38 -13.19
C ASN A 51 7.48 10.93 -14.58
N HIS A 52 6.63 9.91 -14.67
CA HIS A 52 6.12 9.45 -15.96
C HIS A 52 5.35 10.56 -16.70
N ARG A 53 4.54 11.34 -15.98
CA ARG A 53 3.86 12.51 -16.57
C ARG A 53 4.83 13.58 -17.05
N LEU A 54 5.92 13.82 -16.31
CA LEU A 54 6.96 14.78 -16.71
C LEU A 54 7.73 14.34 -17.97
N PHE A 55 8.03 13.05 -18.11
CA PHE A 55 8.85 12.54 -19.21
C PHE A 55 8.06 12.05 -20.42
N THR A 56 6.82 11.61 -20.24
CA THR A 56 6.02 10.90 -21.27
C THR A 56 4.70 11.61 -21.58
N GLY A 57 4.29 12.61 -20.79
CA GLY A 57 3.12 13.44 -21.03
C GLY A 57 1.76 12.76 -20.83
N SER A 58 1.72 11.45 -20.62
CA SER A 58 0.49 10.68 -20.41
C SER A 58 0.19 10.49 -18.92
N ALA A 59 -1.09 10.56 -18.56
CA ALA A 59 -1.56 10.27 -17.22
C ALA A 59 -2.12 8.85 -17.16
N ASN A 60 -1.64 8.04 -16.22
CA ASN A 60 -2.27 6.74 -15.96
C ASN A 60 -3.58 6.95 -15.18
N SER A 61 -4.56 6.08 -15.42
CA SER A 61 -5.81 6.08 -14.66
C SER A 61 -5.54 5.71 -13.20
N VAL A 62 -6.38 6.21 -12.29
CA VAL A 62 -6.29 5.89 -10.85
C VAL A 62 -6.36 4.37 -10.62
N GLN A 63 -7.15 3.66 -11.43
CA GLN A 63 -7.23 2.20 -11.37
C GLN A 63 -5.89 1.53 -11.68
N HIS A 64 -5.19 2.00 -12.72
CA HIS A 64 -3.86 1.50 -13.08
C HIS A 64 -2.82 1.80 -11.99
N MET A 65 -2.90 2.98 -11.36
CA MET A 65 -2.06 3.31 -10.21
C MET A 65 -2.31 2.36 -9.02
N LEU A 66 -3.56 2.04 -8.73
CA LEU A 66 -3.90 1.09 -7.66
C LEU A 66 -3.32 -0.30 -7.92
N ASP A 67 -3.35 -0.78 -9.15
CA ASP A 67 -2.77 -2.08 -9.49
C ASP A 67 -1.24 -2.09 -9.40
N LYS A 68 -0.59 -0.95 -9.71
CA LYS A 68 0.84 -0.76 -9.43
C LYS A 68 1.12 -0.82 -7.92
N ILE A 69 0.31 -0.16 -7.10
CA ILE A 69 0.46 -0.20 -5.63
C ILE A 69 0.33 -1.64 -5.11
N LYS A 70 -0.68 -2.41 -5.57
CA LYS A 70 -0.82 -3.86 -5.24
C LYS A 70 0.43 -4.65 -5.57
N THR A 71 0.96 -4.43 -6.77
CA THR A 71 2.12 -5.17 -7.28
C THR A 71 3.39 -4.82 -6.50
N PHE A 72 3.64 -3.53 -6.24
CA PHE A 72 4.83 -3.09 -5.49
C PHE A 72 4.77 -3.57 -4.05
N SER A 73 3.65 -3.34 -3.36
CA SER A 73 3.47 -3.79 -1.97
C SER A 73 3.63 -5.30 -1.82
N TYR A 74 3.06 -6.12 -2.72
CA TYR A 74 3.25 -7.57 -2.73
C TYR A 74 4.72 -7.98 -2.95
N ARG A 75 5.40 -7.38 -3.94
CA ARG A 75 6.81 -7.68 -4.24
C ARG A 75 7.72 -7.31 -3.07
N TRP A 76 7.51 -6.15 -2.45
CA TRP A 76 8.29 -5.69 -1.31
C TRP A 76 8.03 -6.54 -0.07
N LEU A 77 6.78 -6.91 0.18
CA LEU A 77 6.44 -7.82 1.28
C LEU A 77 7.07 -9.20 1.09
N LYS A 78 7.00 -9.78 -0.11
CA LYS A 78 7.64 -11.05 -0.44
C LYS A 78 9.17 -11.00 -0.33
N ALA A 79 9.78 -9.86 -0.68
CA ALA A 79 11.22 -9.65 -0.51
C ALA A 79 11.61 -9.51 0.98
N THR A 80 10.75 -8.90 1.79
CA THR A 80 11.00 -8.69 3.23
C THR A 80 10.70 -9.94 4.06
N SER A 81 9.83 -10.83 3.56
CA SER A 81 9.42 -12.05 4.26
C SER A 81 9.37 -13.23 3.30
N SER A 82 10.55 -13.75 2.95
CA SER A 82 10.72 -14.88 2.03
C SER A 82 10.12 -16.20 2.53
N SER A 83 9.84 -16.31 3.84
CA SER A 83 9.20 -17.47 4.48
C SER A 83 7.66 -17.42 4.45
N LEU A 84 7.07 -16.28 4.08
CA LEU A 84 5.62 -16.10 4.06
C LEU A 84 5.09 -16.60 2.71
N ALA A 85 4.38 -17.73 2.72
CA ALA A 85 3.68 -18.29 1.56
C ALA A 85 2.43 -17.44 1.23
N LEU A 86 2.67 -16.21 0.80
CA LEU A 86 1.62 -15.27 0.40
C LEU A 86 1.15 -15.60 -1.01
N ASN A 87 -0.10 -16.07 -1.14
CA ASN A 87 -0.73 -16.25 -2.43
C ASN A 87 -1.17 -14.90 -3.02
N CYS A 88 -0.85 -14.66 -4.29
CA CYS A 88 -1.24 -13.45 -5.01
C CYS A 88 -2.77 -13.26 -5.02
N HIS A 89 -3.53 -14.34 -5.19
CA HIS A 89 -4.99 -14.29 -5.16
C HIS A 89 -5.57 -13.85 -3.81
N SER A 90 -5.04 -14.34 -2.69
CA SER A 90 -5.49 -13.93 -1.36
C SER A 90 -5.07 -12.50 -1.03
N TRP A 91 -3.94 -12.05 -1.56
CA TRP A 91 -3.49 -10.66 -1.45
C TRP A 91 -4.42 -9.65 -2.15
N TRP A 92 -4.88 -10.00 -3.35
CA TRP A 92 -5.82 -9.16 -4.11
C TRP A 92 -7.20 -9.09 -3.45
N SER A 93 -7.63 -10.15 -2.76
CA SER A 93 -8.95 -10.23 -2.12
C SER A 93 -8.97 -9.67 -0.70
N SER A 94 -7.97 -9.97 0.14
CA SER A 94 -7.97 -9.59 1.56
C SER A 94 -6.55 -9.60 2.15
N PRO A 95 -5.78 -8.50 2.04
CA PRO A 95 -4.39 -8.45 2.47
C PRO A 95 -4.20 -8.64 3.98
N LEU A 96 -5.16 -8.18 4.80
CA LEU A 96 -5.13 -8.37 6.26
C LEU A 96 -5.34 -9.83 6.68
N LEU A 97 -6.26 -10.54 6.03
CA LEU A 97 -6.48 -11.98 6.26
C LEU A 97 -5.27 -12.79 5.78
N CYS A 98 -4.65 -12.38 4.68
CA CYS A 98 -3.47 -13.03 4.13
C CYS A 98 -2.26 -12.98 5.08
N LEU A 99 -2.25 -12.05 6.02
CA LEU A 99 -1.22 -11.87 7.03
C LEU A 99 -1.59 -12.42 8.41
N GLY A 100 -2.78 -13.03 8.57
CA GLY A 100 -3.25 -13.54 9.85
C GLY A 100 -3.44 -12.44 10.91
N LEU A 101 -3.75 -11.21 10.48
CA LEU A 101 -3.88 -10.03 11.35
C LEU A 101 -5.34 -9.73 11.77
N VAL A 102 -6.19 -10.77 11.79
CA VAL A 102 -7.58 -10.73 12.33
C VAL A 102 -7.61 -11.29 13.74
#